data_AF-A0A9W6EZT5-F1
#
_entry.id   AF-A0A9W6EZT5-F1
#
_cell.length_a   1.000
_cell.length_b   1.000
_cell.length_c   1.000
_cell.angle_alpha   90.00
_cell.angle_beta   90.00
_cell.angle_gamma   90.00
#
_symmetry.space_group_name_H-M   'P 1'
#
loop_
_entity.id
_entity.type
_entity.pdbx_description
1 polymer ?
#
loop_
_entity_poly.entity_id
_entity_poly.type
_entity_poly.pdbx_seq_one_letter_code
_entity_poly.pdbx_strand_id
1 'polypeptide(L)'
;MFAKLPFSSRQYASLVCRRWRDLLLEAPFCRHVAPSQSLSVALQACSPGDTLICPPGMYQETLLVDKPVRVVAEDHWRAEQGERVSVCLVHR
;
A
#
# COMPACT_ATOMS: atom_id res chain seq x y z
N MET A 1 3.24 -20.68 2.82
CA MET A 1 2.74 -19.56 1.98
C MET A 1 2.92 -19.78 0.47
N PHE A 2 3.94 -20.50 -0.05
CA PHE A 2 4.10 -20.70 -1.50
C PHE A 2 4.18 -22.16 -1.97
N ALA A 3 3.66 -23.12 -1.22
CA ALA A 3 3.91 -24.56 -1.43
C ALA A 3 3.57 -25.08 -2.84
N LYS A 4 2.67 -24.41 -3.56
CA LYS A 4 2.22 -24.80 -4.92
C LYS A 4 3.12 -24.30 -6.06
N LEU A 5 4.15 -23.49 -5.78
CA LEU A 5 5.05 -22.95 -6.80
C LEU A 5 6.34 -23.80 -6.96
N PRO A 6 6.98 -23.80 -8.14
CA PRO A 6 8.32 -24.36 -8.34
C PRO A 6 9.34 -23.78 -7.36
N PHE A 7 10.40 -24.51 -7.02
CA PHE A 7 11.37 -24.10 -5.99
C PHE A 7 11.93 -22.69 -6.20
N SER A 8 12.40 -22.37 -7.41
CA SER A 8 12.96 -21.04 -7.72
C SER A 8 11.91 -19.92 -7.56
N SER A 9 10.67 -20.17 -8.01
CA SER A 9 9.56 -19.22 -7.87
C SER A 9 9.15 -19.03 -6.40
N ARG A 10 9.24 -20.08 -5.57
CA ARG A 10 9.00 -19.98 -4.12
C ARG A 10 10.03 -19.10 -3.43
N GLN A 11 11.30 -19.31 -3.74
CA GLN A 11 12.40 -18.51 -3.18
C GLN A 11 12.25 -17.04 -3.59
N TYR A 12 11.98 -16.79 -4.87
CA TYR A 12 11.74 -15.45 -5.38
C TYR A 12 10.54 -14.77 -4.70
N ALA A 13 9.38 -15.44 -4.64
CA ALA A 13 8.19 -14.90 -3.98
C ALA A 13 8.45 -14.59 -2.50
N SER A 14 9.15 -15.48 -1.80
CA SER A 14 9.51 -15.28 -0.39
C SER A 14 10.42 -14.06 -0.18
N LEU A 15 11.41 -13.86 -1.07
CA LEU A 15 12.31 -12.70 -1.03
C LEU A 15 11.56 -11.40 -1.33
N VAL A 16 10.70 -11.38 -2.35
CA VAL A 16 9.89 -10.21 -2.70
C VAL A 16 8.97 -9.83 -1.55
N CYS A 17 8.23 -10.78 -0.98
CA CYS A 17 7.34 -10.52 0.16
C CYS A 17 8.09 -9.98 1.37
N ARG A 18 9.28 -10.52 1.66
CA ARG A 18 10.12 -10.02 2.76
C ARG A 18 10.54 -8.57 2.50
N ARG A 19 11.08 -8.29 1.32
CA ARG A 19 11.52 -6.94 0.94
C ARG A 19 10.38 -5.92 0.96
N TRP A 20 9.21 -6.30 0.48
CA TRP A 20 8.03 -5.43 0.48
C TRP A 20 7.52 -5.15 1.88
N ARG A 21 7.52 -6.16 2.75
CA ARG A 21 7.18 -5.96 4.16
C ARG A 21 8.14 -4.99 4.83
N ASP A 22 9.44 -5.16 4.62
CA ASP A 22 10.45 -4.31 5.24
C ASP A 22 10.30 -2.84 4.78
N LEU A 23 10.03 -2.60 3.49
CA LEU A 23 9.72 -1.26 2.96
C LEU A 23 8.47 -0.62 3.56
N LEU A 24 7.44 -1.41 3.84
CA LEU A 24 6.17 -0.92 4.43
C LEU A 24 6.26 -0.68 5.94
N LEU A 25 7.37 -1.05 6.58
CA LEU A 25 7.65 -0.82 8.00
C LEU A 25 8.53 0.42 8.25
N GLU A 26 9.18 0.96 7.22
CA GLU A 26 9.91 2.22 7.34
C GLU A 26 8.95 3.40 7.51
N ALA A 27 9.43 4.49 8.13
CA ALA A 27 8.58 5.64 8.47
C ALA A 27 7.87 6.17 7.20
N PRO A 28 6.54 6.10 7.12
CA PRO A 28 5.85 6.28 5.85
C PRO A 28 5.87 7.76 5.44
N PHE A 29 6.41 8.04 4.25
CA PHE A 29 6.07 9.28 3.58
C PHE A 29 4.59 9.23 3.19
N CYS A 30 3.81 10.15 3.74
CA CYS A 30 2.37 10.19 3.56
C CYS A 30 2.02 11.16 2.43
N ARG A 31 1.27 10.68 1.43
CA ARG A 31 0.79 11.48 0.31
C ARG A 31 -0.74 11.52 0.33
N HIS A 32 -1.29 12.72 0.49
CA HIS A 32 -2.72 12.95 0.29
C HIS A 32 -3.04 13.08 -1.19
N VAL A 33 -4.14 12.44 -1.62
CA VAL A 33 -4.68 12.62 -2.96
C VAL A 33 -5.36 13.99 -3.04
N ALA A 34 -5.06 14.77 -4.07
CA ALA A 34 -5.77 16.03 -4.31
C ALA A 34 -7.22 15.76 -4.77
N PRO A 35 -8.20 16.58 -4.38
CA PRO A 35 -9.63 16.31 -4.62
C PRO A 35 -10.03 16.24 -6.11
N SER A 36 -9.22 16.80 -7.01
CA SER A 36 -9.41 16.77 -8.46
C SER A 36 -8.50 15.76 -9.18
N GLN A 37 -7.74 14.96 -8.42
CA GLN A 37 -6.78 14.00 -8.94
C GLN A 37 -7.34 12.58 -8.86
N SER A 38 -7.11 11.76 -9.88
CA SER A 38 -7.43 10.33 -9.83
C SER A 38 -6.46 9.58 -8.91
N LEU A 39 -6.94 8.51 -8.29
CA LEU A 39 -6.12 7.66 -7.42
C LEU A 39 -4.96 7.05 -8.20
N SER A 40 -5.17 6.71 -9.48
CA SER A 40 -4.13 6.20 -10.36
C SER A 40 -2.93 7.16 -10.50
N VAL A 41 -3.17 8.46 -10.67
CA VAL A 41 -2.08 9.45 -10.80
C VAL A 41 -1.39 9.65 -9.46
N ALA A 42 -2.14 9.70 -8.38
CA ALA A 42 -1.57 9.86 -7.05
C ALA A 42 -0.71 8.64 -6.66
N LEU A 43 -1.15 7.44 -7.03
CA LEU A 43 -0.40 6.19 -6.86
C LEU A 43 0.88 6.17 -7.70
N GLN A 44 0.85 6.64 -8.94
CA GLN A 44 2.06 6.76 -9.76
C GLN A 44 3.10 7.67 -9.10
N ALA A 45 2.67 8.74 -8.45
CA ALA A 45 3.55 9.67 -7.73
C ALA A 45 4.09 9.15 -6.38
N CYS A 46 3.62 8.00 -5.89
CA CYS A 46 4.15 7.36 -4.69
C CYS A 46 5.46 6.62 -4.97
N SER A 47 6.38 6.63 -4.01
CA SER A 47 7.53 5.73 -3.98
C SER A 47 7.19 4.40 -3.30
N PRO A 48 7.93 3.32 -3.56
CA PRO A 48 7.80 2.08 -2.79
C PRO A 48 7.99 2.34 -1.28
N GLY A 49 7.03 1.91 -0.46
CA GLY A 49 6.98 2.17 0.98
C GLY A 49 6.01 3.28 1.38
N ASP A 50 5.59 4.14 0.45
CA ASP A 50 4.72 5.28 0.76
C ASP A 50 3.32 4.86 1.21
N THR A 51 2.66 5.79 1.89
CA THR A 51 1.23 5.68 2.22
C THR A 51 0.42 6.72 1.42
N LEU A 52 -0.50 6.24 0.60
CA LEU A 52 -1.47 7.02 -0.14
C LEU A 52 -2.76 7.18 0.69
N ILE A 53 -3.10 8.43 1.01
CA ILE A 53 -4.27 8.79 1.81
C ILE A 53 -5.37 9.28 0.88
N CYS A 54 -6.46 8.51 0.80
CA CYS A 54 -7.60 8.78 -0.06
C CYS A 54 -8.64 9.59 0.73
N PRO A 55 -8.96 10.83 0.32
CA PRO A 55 -10.04 11.59 0.94
C PRO A 55 -11.39 10.87 0.75
N PRO A 56 -12.40 11.18 1.58
CA PRO A 56 -13.72 10.60 1.46
C PRO A 56 -14.33 10.96 0.10
N GLY A 57 -14.82 9.94 -0.62
CA GLY A 57 -15.38 10.13 -1.95
C GLY A 57 -15.72 8.82 -2.64
N MET A 58 -16.41 8.93 -3.78
CA MET A 58 -16.71 7.81 -4.66
C MET A 58 -15.70 7.79 -5.81
N TYR A 59 -14.96 6.68 -5.92
CA TYR A 59 -13.97 6.47 -6.97
C TYR A 59 -14.42 5.34 -7.88
N GLN A 60 -14.66 5.65 -9.15
CA GLN A 60 -15.05 4.66 -10.15
C GLN A 60 -13.88 4.43 -11.13
N GLU A 61 -12.80 3.84 -10.62
CA GLU A 61 -11.60 3.52 -11.38
C GLU A 61 -11.02 2.15 -10.97
N THR A 62 -10.21 1.55 -11.85
CA THR A 62 -9.47 0.32 -11.55
C THR A 62 -8.02 0.67 -11.23
N LEU A 63 -7.55 0.28 -10.05
CA LEU A 63 -6.17 0.56 -9.61
C LEU A 63 -5.27 -0.64 -9.86
N LEU A 64 -4.18 -0.40 -10.59
CA LEU A 64 -3.05 -1.33 -10.70
C LEU A 64 -1.98 -0.93 -9.70
N VAL A 65 -1.75 -1.78 -8.69
CA VAL A 65 -0.71 -1.59 -7.68
C VAL A 65 0.43 -2.57 -7.97
N ASP A 66 1.50 -2.08 -8.58
CA ASP A 66 2.66 -2.85 -9.01
C ASP A 66 3.91 -2.67 -8.11
N LYS A 67 3.81 -1.77 -7.13
CA LYS A 67 4.83 -1.44 -6.14
C LYS A 67 4.25 -1.53 -4.73
N PRO A 68 5.08 -1.81 -3.71
CA PRO A 68 4.61 -1.86 -2.33
C PRO A 68 4.24 -0.46 -1.87
N VAL A 69 2.94 -0.16 -1.82
CA VAL A 69 2.38 1.11 -1.33
C VAL A 69 1.21 0.76 -0.42
N ARG A 70 1.05 1.49 0.66
CA ARG A 70 -0.14 1.40 1.49
C ARG A 70 -1.21 2.35 0.97
N VAL A 71 -2.43 1.87 0.77
CA VAL A 71 -3.57 2.71 0.40
C VAL A 71 -4.55 2.71 1.56
N VAL A 72 -4.88 3.89 2.09
CA VAL A 72 -5.78 4.05 3.25
C VAL A 72 -6.81 5.14 2.98
N ALA A 73 -8.03 4.96 3.50
CA ALA A 73 -8.99 6.04 3.57
C ALA A 73 -8.55 7.07 4.61
N GLU A 74 -8.80 8.35 4.35
CA GLU A 74 -8.44 9.45 5.25
C GLU A 74 -9.10 9.29 6.62
N ASP A 75 -10.37 8.87 6.66
CA ASP A 75 -11.09 8.64 7.91
C ASP A 75 -10.43 7.54 8.77
N HIS A 76 -9.95 6.48 8.12
CA HIS A 76 -9.22 5.40 8.78
C HIS A 76 -7.85 5.85 9.26
N TRP A 77 -7.12 6.60 8.42
CA TRP A 77 -5.82 7.16 8.77
C TRP A 77 -5.90 8.09 9.98
N ARG A 78 -6.90 8.97 10.03
CA ARG A 78 -7.13 9.88 11.17
C ARG A 78 -7.51 9.13 12.43
N ALA A 79 -8.31 8.06 12.33
CA ALA A 79 -8.63 7.20 13.46
C ALA A 79 -7.36 6.51 14.03
N GLU A 80 -6.47 6.01 13.16
CA GLU A 80 -5.20 5.38 13.56
C GLU A 80 -4.14 6.37 14.07
N GLN A 81 -4.26 7.68 13.79
CA GLN A 81 -3.40 8.70 14.40
C GLN A 81 -3.87 9.13 15.79
N GLY A 82 -5.15 8.93 16.13
CA GLY A 82 -5.68 9.11 17.48
C GLY A 82 -5.25 8.03 18.47
N GLU A 83 -4.88 6.85 17.98
CA GLU A 83 -4.44 5.71 18.79
C GLU A 83 -3.31 4.96 18.09
N ARG A 84 -2.09 5.11 18.62
CA ARG A 84 -0.83 4.56 18.10
C ARG A 84 -0.97 3.13 17.51
N VAL A 85 -0.82 3.06 16.18
CA VAL A 85 -0.34 1.93 15.34
C VAL A 85 -1.36 0.84 14.99
N SER A 86 -1.59 0.66 13.67
CA SER A 86 -1.59 -0.68 13.06
C SER A 86 -1.27 -0.68 11.55
N VAL A 87 -0.65 -1.77 11.12
CA VAL A 87 -0.20 -2.02 9.75
C VAL A 87 -1.12 -3.10 9.16
N CYS A 88 -2.08 -2.71 8.31
CA CYS A 88 -2.91 -3.68 7.61
C CYS A 88 -2.18 -4.21 6.36
N LEU A 89 -1.70 -5.45 6.42
CA LEU A 89 -1.27 -6.22 5.25
C LEU A 89 -2.51 -6.90 4.63
N VAL A 90 -2.95 -6.46 3.45
CA VAL A 90 -3.99 -7.17 2.70
C VAL A 90 -3.35 -8.37 2.02
N HIS A 91 -3.76 -9.59 2.41
CA HIS A 91 -3.42 -10.84 1.74
C HIS A 91 -4.68 -11.38 1.04
N ARG A 92 -4.57 -11.76 -0.25
CA ARG A 92 -5.52 -12.67 -0.91
C ARG A 92 -4.95 -14.08 -0.91
#